data_AF-A0A257ZV53-F1
#
_entry.id   AF-A0A257ZV53-F1
#
_cell.length_a   1.000
_cell.length_b   1.000
_cell.length_c   1.000
_cell.angle_alpha   90.00
_cell.angle_beta   90.00
_cell.angle_gamma   90.00
#
_symmetry.space_group_name_H-M   'P 1'
#
loop_
_entity.id
_entity.type
_entity.pdbx_description
1 polymer ?
#
loop_
_entity_poly.entity_id
_entity_poly.type
_entity_poly.pdbx_seq_one_letter_code
_entity_poly.pdbx_strand_id
1 'polypeptide(L)'
;MKVTDIYLYAILASFIVIIGLSLWRFQRSDNEFNLLDLLMENGKVSRLAAAFSVTLVITSWIIIKLCVDGKMTEGYLVIYGGLWITPILTKMFATSQPSVKEP
;
A
#
# COMPACT_ATOMS: atom_id res chain seq x y z
N MET A 1 -12.77 -7.30 24.21
CA MET A 1 -12.39 -7.73 22.84
C MET A 1 -13.47 -8.68 22.36
N LYS A 2 -14.20 -8.34 21.31
CA LYS A 2 -15.23 -9.23 20.75
C LYS A 2 -14.55 -10.41 20.09
N VAL A 3 -15.26 -11.54 19.98
CA VAL A 3 -14.74 -12.74 19.29
C VAL A 3 -14.38 -12.43 17.83
N THR A 4 -15.13 -11.54 17.18
CA THR A 4 -14.83 -11.00 15.85
C THR A 4 -13.47 -10.31 15.77
N ASP A 5 -13.08 -9.58 16.81
CA ASP A 5 -11.79 -8.89 16.87
C ASP A 5 -10.64 -9.90 16.92
N ILE A 6 -10.82 -10.99 17.68
CA ILE A 6 -9.84 -12.08 17.78
C ILE A 6 -9.59 -12.70 16.40
N TYR A 7 -10.65 -13.04 15.65
CA TYR A 7 -10.52 -13.58 14.30
C TYR A 7 -9.86 -12.58 13.35
N LEU A 8 -10.24 -11.30 13.44
CA LEU A 8 -9.68 -10.24 12.61
C LEU A 8 -8.16 -10.11 12.82
N TYR A 9 -7.71 -10.03 14.08
CA TYR A 9 -6.30 -9.91 14.40
C TYR A 9 -5.53 -11.21 14.09
N ALA A 10 -6.14 -12.38 14.25
CA ALA A 10 -5.54 -13.65 13.87
C ALA A 10 -5.31 -13.73 12.35
N ILE A 11 -6.28 -13.30 11.54
CA ILE A 11 -6.14 -13.21 10.08
C ILE A 11 -5.03 -12.22 9.72
N LEU A 12 -5.01 -11.02 10.32
CA LEU A 12 -3.95 -10.04 10.08
C LEU A 12 -2.57 -10.60 10.43
N ALA A 13 -2.42 -11.22 11.60
CA ALA A 13 -1.16 -11.80 12.04
C ALA A 13 -0.68 -12.89 11.08
N SER A 14 -1.60 -13.76 10.63
CA SER A 14 -1.27 -14.79 9.64
C SER A 14 -0.82 -14.18 8.31
N PHE A 15 -1.47 -13.10 7.86
CA PHE A 15 -1.14 -12.41 6.62
C PHE A 15 0.25 -11.76 6.70
N ILE A 16 0.57 -11.11 7.82
CA ILE A 16 1.89 -10.52 8.08
C ILE A 16 2.98 -11.59 8.07
N VAL A 17 2.72 -12.74 8.73
CA VAL A 17 3.67 -13.86 8.73
C VAL A 17 3.87 -14.42 7.33
N ILE A 18 2.80 -14.59 6.55
CA ILE A 18 2.89 -15.06 5.16
C ILE A 18 3.69 -14.08 4.29
N ILE A 19 3.44 -12.77 4.41
CA ILE A 19 4.21 -11.75 3.68
C ILE A 19 5.68 -11.81 4.10
N GLY A 20 5.97 -11.86 5.39
CA GLY A 20 7.35 -11.95 5.91
C GLY A 20 8.08 -13.19 5.41
N LEU A 21 7.42 -14.36 5.46
CA LEU A 21 7.96 -15.62 4.93
C LEU A 21 8.14 -15.58 3.42
N SER A 22 7.21 -14.96 2.69
CA SER A 22 7.30 -14.79 1.24
C SER A 22 8.51 -13.92 0.88
N LEU A 23 8.67 -12.76 1.53
CA LEU A 23 9.81 -11.86 1.33
C LEU A 23 11.14 -12.54 1.69
N TRP A 24 11.18 -13.25 2.82
CA TRP A 24 12.38 -13.99 3.24
C TRP A 24 12.75 -15.09 2.25
N ARG A 25 11.77 -15.86 1.77
CA ARG A 25 11.97 -16.89 0.76
C ARG A 25 12.43 -16.29 -0.57
N PHE A 26 11.82 -15.18 -0.97
CA PHE A 26 12.08 -14.49 -2.23
C PHE A 26 13.48 -13.85 -2.26
N GLN A 27 13.94 -13.29 -1.13
CA GLN A 27 15.30 -12.77 -0.98
C GLN A 27 16.36 -13.87 -1.08
N ARG A 28 16.00 -15.13 -0.79
CA ARG A 28 16.92 -16.28 -0.82
C ARG A 28 16.96 -16.98 -2.18
N SER A 29 15.99 -16.74 -3.05
CA SER A 29 16.06 -17.20 -4.45
C SER A 29 16.75 -16.16 -5.32
N ASP A 30 17.60 -16.62 -6.23
CA ASP A 30 18.30 -15.80 -7.22
C ASP A 30 17.32 -15.39 -8.34
N ASN A 31 16.36 -14.51 -7.99
CA ASN A 31 15.37 -14.00 -8.93
C ASN A 31 15.89 -12.70 -9.56
N GLU A 32 15.75 -12.57 -10.88
CA GLU A 32 16.10 -11.34 -11.62
C GLU A 32 15.29 -10.11 -11.17
N PHE A 33 14.08 -10.32 -10.64
CA PHE A 33 13.23 -9.25 -10.12
C PHE A 33 13.28 -9.26 -8.59
N ASN A 34 13.70 -8.16 -7.96
CA ASN A 34 13.66 -8.01 -6.51
C ASN A 34 12.45 -7.15 -6.11
N LEU A 35 11.48 -7.71 -5.36
CA LEU A 35 10.32 -6.95 -4.86
C LEU A 35 10.73 -5.77 -3.97
N LEU A 36 11.88 -5.86 -3.32
CA LEU A 36 12.43 -4.76 -2.53
C LEU A 36 12.90 -3.59 -3.41
N ASP A 37 13.17 -3.83 -4.69
CA ASP A 37 13.55 -2.78 -5.63
C ASP A 37 12.41 -1.77 -5.84
N LEU A 38 11.15 -2.21 -5.70
CA LEU A 38 9.98 -1.31 -5.70
C LEU A 38 9.98 -0.32 -4.51
N LEU A 39 10.66 -0.67 -3.42
CA LEU A 39 10.82 0.15 -2.21
C LEU A 39 12.18 0.85 -2.16
N MET A 40 13.07 0.55 -3.10
CA MET A 40 14.41 1.11 -3.18
C MET A 40 14.50 2.15 -4.29
N GLU A 41 15.31 3.16 -4.06
CA GLU A 41 15.61 4.23 -5.00
C GLU A 41 17.13 4.47 -4.91
N ASN A 42 17.83 4.26 -6.03
CA ASN A 42 19.30 4.33 -6.10
C ASN A 42 20.01 3.39 -5.10
N GLY A 43 19.52 2.15 -4.94
CA GLY A 43 20.14 1.14 -4.07
C GLY A 43 19.93 1.40 -2.56
N LYS A 44 19.11 2.37 -2.17
CA LYS A 44 18.71 2.63 -0.77
C LYS A 44 17.20 2.56 -0.63
N VAL A 45 16.70 2.14 0.54
CA VAL A 45 15.26 2.19 0.82
C VAL A 45 14.78 3.63 0.72
N SER A 46 13.83 3.90 -0.18
CA SER A 46 13.22 5.21 -0.31
C SER A 46 12.32 5.46 0.88
N ARG A 47 12.67 6.46 1.69
CA ARG A 47 11.88 6.86 2.88
C ARG A 47 10.45 7.20 2.49
N LEU A 48 10.27 7.81 1.32
CA LEU A 48 8.97 8.17 0.79
C LEU A 48 8.15 6.92 0.44
N ALA A 49 8.72 5.99 -0.33
CA ALA A 49 8.04 4.75 -0.71
C ALA A 49 7.65 3.94 0.53
N ALA A 50 8.58 3.78 1.49
CA ALA A 50 8.30 3.08 2.74
C ALA A 50 7.20 3.76 3.56
N ALA A 51 7.25 5.09 3.73
CA ALA A 51 6.21 5.83 4.43
C ALA A 51 4.85 5.70 3.74
N PHE A 52 4.82 5.75 2.40
CA PHE A 52 3.60 5.61 1.61
C PHE A 52 2.99 4.20 1.75
N SER A 53 3.81 3.15 1.66
CA SER A 53 3.38 1.76 1.88
C SER A 53 2.86 1.53 3.30
N VAL A 54 3.55 2.03 4.33
CA VAL A 54 3.08 1.91 5.72
C VAL A 54 1.75 2.65 5.93
N THR A 55 1.63 3.86 5.38
CA THR A 55 0.39 4.65 5.47
C THR A 55 -0.77 3.96 4.76
N LEU A 56 -0.52 3.34 3.60
CA LEU A 56 -1.51 2.55 2.86
C LEU A 56 -2.02 1.38 3.71
N VAL A 57 -1.11 0.62 4.33
CA VAL A 57 -1.47 -0.52 5.19
C VAL A 57 -2.29 -0.06 6.40
N ILE A 58 -1.88 1.00 7.09
CA ILE A 58 -2.58 1.51 8.28
C ILE A 58 -3.97 2.02 7.91
N THR A 59 -4.10 2.83 6.86
CA THR A 59 -5.40 3.38 6.45
C THR A 59 -6.35 2.30 5.94
N SER A 60 -5.84 1.31 5.19
CA SER A 60 -6.61 0.12 4.78
C SER A 60 -7.15 -0.62 6.00
N TRP A 61 -6.31 -0.81 7.03
CA TRP A 61 -6.71 -1.48 8.25
C TRP A 61 -7.81 -0.74 9.02
N ILE A 62 -7.71 0.60 9.09
CA ILE A 62 -8.75 1.43 9.72
C ILE A 62 -10.09 1.26 9.01
N ILE A 63 -10.11 1.24 7.68
CA ILE A 63 -11.34 1.02 6.89
C ILE A 63 -11.92 -0.37 7.13
N ILE A 64 -11.09 -1.42 7.13
CA ILE A 64 -11.54 -2.79 7.45
C ILE A 64 -12.17 -2.84 8.84
N LYS A 65 -11.53 -2.22 9.83
CA LYS A 65 -12.03 -2.18 11.21
C LYS A 65 -13.34 -1.40 11.32
N LEU A 66 -13.47 -0.28 10.63
CA LEU A 66 -14.74 0.48 10.55
C LEU A 66 -15.85 -0.34 9.90
N CYS A 67 -15.53 -1.13 8.87
CA CYS A 67 -16.47 -2.05 8.22
C CYS A 67 -16.98 -3.11 9.19
N VAL A 68 -16.08 -3.77 9.92
CA VAL A 68 -16.40 -4.85 10.85
C VAL A 68 -17.18 -4.32 12.06
N ASP A 69 -16.87 -3.10 12.51
CA ASP A 69 -17.62 -2.42 13.57
C ASP A 69 -19.00 -1.90 13.13
N GLY A 70 -19.34 -1.99 11.84
CA GLY A 70 -20.58 -1.43 11.28
C GLY A 70 -20.62 0.10 11.30
N LYS A 71 -19.45 0.75 11.37
CA LYS A 71 -19.29 2.22 11.41
C LYS A 71 -18.84 2.80 10.07
N MET A 72 -18.83 1.99 9.01
CA MET A 72 -18.49 2.43 7.67
C MET A 72 -19.54 3.41 7.16
N THR A 73 -19.08 4.53 6.59
CA THR A 73 -19.92 5.49 5.87
C THR A 73 -19.40 5.65 4.46
N GLU A 74 -20.26 6.09 3.53
CA GLU A 74 -19.84 6.45 2.18
C GLU A 74 -18.74 7.52 2.20
N GLY A 75 -18.82 8.47 3.13
CA GLY A 75 -17.80 9.51 3.31
C GLY A 75 -16.41 8.93 3.59
N TYR A 76 -16.30 7.92 4.46
CA TYR A 76 -15.01 7.28 4.74
C TYR A 76 -14.45 6.53 3.52
N LEU A 77 -15.32 5.87 2.75
CA LEU A 77 -14.91 5.18 1.52
C LEU A 77 -14.44 6.18 0.45
N VAL A 78 -15.18 7.27 0.26
CA VAL A 78 -14.83 8.34 -0.71
C VAL A 78 -13.53 9.02 -0.33
N ILE A 79 -13.32 9.34 0.95
CA ILE A 79 -12.06 9.94 1.42
C ILE A 79 -10.91 8.96 1.20
N TYR A 80 -11.08 7.69 1.57
CA TYR A 80 -10.06 6.67 1.39
C TYR A 80 -9.72 6.48 -0.09
N GLY A 81 -10.72 6.28 -0.96
CA GLY A 81 -10.53 6.14 -2.39
C GLY A 81 -9.87 7.38 -3.00
N GLY A 82 -10.35 8.57 -2.64
CA GLY A 82 -9.78 9.83 -3.08
C GLY A 82 -8.31 9.99 -2.70
N LEU A 83 -7.94 9.67 -1.46
CA LEU A 83 -6.57 9.82 -0.96
C LEU A 83 -5.56 9.00 -1.77
N TRP A 84 -5.96 7.80 -2.22
CA TRP A 84 -5.07 6.88 -2.94
C TRP A 84 -5.17 6.97 -4.47
N ILE A 85 -6.35 7.30 -5.02
CA ILE A 85 -6.56 7.43 -6.47
C ILE A 85 -6.03 8.77 -6.98
N THR A 86 -6.23 9.86 -6.25
CA THR A 86 -5.81 11.21 -6.66
C THR A 86 -4.34 11.30 -7.07
N PRO A 87 -3.35 10.83 -6.27
CA PRO A 87 -1.94 10.94 -6.66
C PRO A 87 -1.57 10.10 -7.90
N ILE A 88 -2.34 9.05 -8.20
CA ILE A 88 -2.14 8.25 -9.42
C ILE A 88 -2.66 9.03 -10.63
N LEU A 89 -3.89 9.56 -10.52
CA LEU A 89 -4.49 10.37 -11.59
C LEU A 89 -3.65 11.61 -11.90
N THR A 90 -3.18 12.34 -10.88
CA THR A 90 -2.35 13.54 -11.10
C THR A 90 -1.06 13.21 -11.83
N LYS A 91 -0.40 12.08 -11.52
CA LYS A 91 0.79 11.64 -12.27
C LYS A 91 0.47 11.26 -13.72
N MET A 92 -0.64 10.57 -13.96
CA MET A 92 -1.04 10.18 -15.33
C MET A 92 -1.31 11.39 -16.22
N PHE A 93 -1.92 12.45 -15.69
CA PHE A 93 -2.24 13.65 -16.48
C PHE A 93 -1.10 14.67 -16.53
N ALA A 94 -0.16 14.68 -15.58
CA ALA A 94 1.00 15.58 -15.57
C ALA A 94 2.03 15.28 -16.67
N THR A 95 2.09 14.06 -17.21
CA THR A 95 3.02 13.68 -18.29
C THR A 95 2.63 14.25 -19.66
N SER A 96 1.53 14.98 -19.77
CA SER A 96 0.98 15.51 -21.02
C SER A 96 1.62 16.83 -21.50
N GLN A 97 2.80 17.24 -21.02
CA GLN A 97 3.42 18.46 -21.55
C GLN A 97 3.86 18.23 -23.00
N PRO A 98 3.34 19.02 -23.97
CA PRO A 98 3.70 18.85 -25.37
C PRO A 98 5.19 19.17 -25.53
N SER A 99 5.93 18.23 -26.10
CA SER A 99 7.28 18.43 -26.61
C SER A 99 7.32 19.72 -27.43
N VAL A 100 7.84 20.80 -26.85
CA VAL A 100 8.22 21.99 -27.60
C VAL A 100 9.29 21.55 -28.57
N LYS A 101 8.94 21.43 -29.86
CA LYS A 101 9.94 21.30 -30.93
C LYS A 101 10.75 22.59 -30.91
N GLU A 102 11.97 22.52 -30.39
CA GLU A 102 12.93 23.61 -30.55
C GLU A 102 13.27 23.77 -32.04
N PRO A 103 13.32 25.01 -32.57
CA PRO A 103 13.65 25.31 -33.96
C PRO A 103 15.13 25.10 -34.29
#